data_AF-A0A950THY7-F1
#
_entry.id   AF-A0A950THY7-F1
#
_cell.length_a   1.000
_cell.length_b   1.000
_cell.length_c   1.000
_cell.angle_alpha   90.00
_cell.angle_beta   90.00
_cell.angle_gamma   90.00
#
_symmetry.space_group_name_H-M   'P 1'
#
loop_
_entity.id
_entity.type
_entity.pdbx_description
1 polymer ?
#
loop_
_entity_poly.entity_id
_entity_poly.type
_entity_poly.pdbx_seq_one_letter_code
_entity_poly.pdbx_strand_id
1 'polypeptide(L)'
;MDEAIKTIARLIGLLLLWFALGARVALPQDCSYWQAKVDPKVPDVDRIVDEAQSDQILEGIGCLLRERGNVRTGIPFDKPEQSQILPKPSVEVAALYYASILYYGNDNFASGPALVSKPAEFDGPLRTLRFNSPSYIEKAYESYTKWYCDVKRLGLAKARQEKLNPLANSGVEWY
;
A
#
# COMPACT_ATOMS: atom_id res chain seq x y z
N MET A 1 29.70 -53.34 16.01
CA MET A 1 29.71 -52.11 15.20
C MET A 1 28.38 -51.85 14.48
N ASP A 2 27.53 -52.88 14.31
CA ASP A 2 26.25 -52.78 13.59
C ASP A 2 25.05 -52.20 14.38
N GLU A 3 25.05 -52.24 15.72
CA GLU A 3 23.92 -51.75 16.52
C GLU A 3 23.92 -50.23 16.74
N ALA A 4 25.08 -49.59 16.71
CA ALA A 4 25.20 -48.15 16.91
C ALA A 4 24.61 -47.34 15.74
N ILE A 5 24.69 -47.87 14.52
CA ILE A 5 24.23 -47.20 13.29
C ILE A 5 22.69 -47.22 13.19
N LYS A 6 22.03 -48.30 13.66
CA LYS A 6 20.56 -48.40 13.68
C LYS A 6 19.91 -47.42 14.66
N THR A 7 20.61 -47.03 15.72
CA THR A 7 20.07 -46.13 16.74
C THR A 7 20.12 -44.66 16.29
N ILE A 8 21.16 -44.25 15.55
CA ILE A 8 21.28 -42.90 14.99
C ILE A 8 20.26 -42.65 13.88
N ALA A 9 19.97 -43.66 13.03
CA ALA A 9 18.98 -43.54 11.96
C ALA A 9 17.54 -43.34 12.49
N ARG A 10 17.20 -43.89 13.67
CA ARG A 10 15.88 -43.71 14.30
C ARG A 10 15.69 -42.32 14.91
N LEU A 11 16.75 -41.70 15.41
CA LEU A 11 16.71 -40.34 15.98
C LEU A 11 16.57 -39.26 14.89
N ILE A 12 17.18 -39.45 13.72
CA ILE A 12 17.07 -38.52 12.59
C ILE A 12 15.68 -38.60 11.94
N GLY A 13 15.07 -39.80 11.89
CA GLY A 13 13.70 -39.98 11.38
C GLY A 13 12.62 -39.28 12.21
N LEU A 14 12.81 -39.16 13.53
CA LEU A 14 11.87 -38.46 14.41
C LEU A 14 12.04 -36.92 14.41
N LEU A 15 13.23 -36.42 14.10
CA LEU A 15 13.50 -34.97 13.99
C LEU A 15 12.95 -34.35 12.71
N LEU A 16 12.81 -35.13 11.63
CA LEU A 16 12.26 -34.65 10.35
C LEU A 16 10.73 -34.56 10.33
N LEU A 17 10.02 -35.17 11.29
CA LEU A 17 8.57 -35.11 11.39
C LEU A 17 8.06 -33.86 12.13
N TRP A 18 8.93 -33.10 12.78
CA TRP A 18 8.55 -31.85 13.47
C TRP A 18 8.53 -30.61 12.57
N PHE A 19 9.14 -30.66 11.39
CA PHE A 19 9.15 -29.52 10.46
C PHE A 19 7.96 -29.51 9.47
N ALA A 20 7.08 -30.52 9.50
CA ALA A 20 5.95 -30.60 8.57
C ALA A 20 4.65 -29.93 9.10
N LEU A 21 4.54 -29.61 10.39
CA LEU A 21 3.38 -28.93 10.98
C LEU A 21 3.68 -27.43 11.15
N GLY A 22 3.64 -26.68 10.06
CA GLY A 22 3.82 -25.22 10.16
C GLY A 22 3.40 -24.41 8.96
N ALA A 23 2.90 -25.03 7.89
CA ALA A 23 2.23 -24.28 6.83
C ALA A 23 0.88 -23.80 7.37
N ARG A 24 0.87 -22.67 8.09
CA ARG A 24 -0.33 -21.88 8.26
C ARG A 24 -0.81 -21.57 6.86
N VAL A 25 -1.89 -22.21 6.43
CA VAL A 25 -2.62 -21.83 5.23
C VAL A 25 -2.98 -20.37 5.45
N ALA A 26 -2.29 -19.46 4.77
CA ALA A 26 -2.64 -18.05 4.79
C ALA A 26 -4.04 -17.98 4.18
N LEU A 27 -5.05 -17.82 5.04
CA LEU A 27 -6.39 -17.52 4.57
C LEU A 27 -6.29 -16.29 3.65
N PRO A 28 -7.02 -16.27 2.52
CA PRO A 28 -7.03 -15.10 1.66
C PRO A 28 -7.41 -13.88 2.49
N GLN A 29 -6.49 -12.93 2.58
CA GLN A 29 -6.70 -11.67 3.28
C GLN A 29 -7.86 -10.94 2.60
N ASP A 30 -8.96 -10.75 3.33
CA ASP A 30 -10.13 -10.02 2.85
C ASP A 30 -9.82 -8.53 2.82
N CYS A 31 -9.72 -7.98 1.60
CA CYS A 31 -9.41 -6.59 1.34
C CYS A 31 -10.64 -5.70 1.12
N SER A 32 -11.85 -6.27 1.19
CA SER A 32 -13.09 -5.57 0.84
C SER A 32 -13.28 -4.25 1.59
N TYR A 33 -13.00 -4.23 2.91
CA TYR A 33 -13.06 -3.01 3.73
C TYR A 33 -12.19 -1.87 3.16
N TRP A 34 -10.93 -2.17 2.86
CA TRP A 34 -9.99 -1.16 2.35
C TRP A 34 -10.30 -0.75 0.92
N GLN A 35 -10.77 -1.69 0.09
CA GLN A 35 -11.17 -1.41 -1.29
C GLN A 35 -12.40 -0.50 -1.34
N ALA A 36 -13.36 -0.67 -0.43
CA ALA A 36 -14.54 0.19 -0.33
C ALA A 36 -14.20 1.66 0.00
N LYS A 37 -13.03 1.94 0.58
CA LYS A 37 -12.55 3.31 0.83
C LYS A 37 -12.11 4.06 -0.43
N VAL A 38 -11.87 3.36 -1.53
CA VAL A 38 -11.24 3.93 -2.73
C VAL A 38 -11.95 3.57 -4.03
N ASP A 39 -12.76 2.52 -4.04
CA ASP A 39 -13.54 2.07 -5.19
C ASP A 39 -15.06 2.16 -4.90
N PRO A 40 -15.79 3.07 -5.57
CA PRO A 40 -17.22 3.25 -5.34
C PRO A 40 -18.08 2.05 -5.76
N LYS A 41 -17.52 1.06 -6.47
CA LYS A 41 -18.23 -0.17 -6.84
C LYS A 41 -18.13 -1.28 -5.81
N VAL A 42 -17.22 -1.15 -4.83
CA VAL A 42 -17.10 -2.11 -3.74
C VAL A 42 -18.05 -1.65 -2.64
N PRO A 43 -19.05 -2.47 -2.26
CA PRO A 43 -19.98 -2.09 -1.21
C PRO A 43 -19.22 -1.92 0.11
N ASP A 44 -19.65 -0.94 0.91
CA ASP A 44 -19.16 -0.83 2.27
C ASP A 44 -19.54 -2.09 3.03
N VAL A 45 -18.55 -2.71 3.66
CA VAL A 45 -18.73 -3.94 4.41
C VAL A 45 -18.83 -3.57 5.87
N ASP A 46 -19.80 -4.17 6.57
CA ASP A 46 -19.99 -3.98 8.00
C ASP A 46 -18.91 -4.75 8.79
N ARG A 47 -17.66 -4.31 8.63
CA ARG A 47 -16.47 -4.81 9.32
C ARG A 47 -15.92 -3.68 10.18
N ILE A 48 -15.78 -3.98 11.47
CA ILE A 48 -15.12 -3.09 12.41
C ILE A 48 -13.62 -3.24 12.23
N VAL A 49 -12.97 -2.21 11.66
CA VAL A 49 -11.52 -2.11 11.56
C VAL A 49 -11.05 -0.96 12.43
N ASP A 50 -10.09 -1.24 13.32
CA ASP A 50 -9.45 -0.21 14.14
C ASP A 50 -8.28 0.41 13.38
N GLU A 51 -8.54 1.54 12.72
CA GLU A 51 -7.51 2.28 11.96
C GLU A 51 -6.46 2.98 12.86
N ALA A 52 -6.51 2.79 14.19
CA ALA A 52 -5.42 3.18 15.09
C ALA A 52 -4.42 2.04 15.35
N GLN A 53 -4.78 0.78 15.06
CA GLN A 53 -3.90 -0.37 15.28
C GLN A 53 -2.90 -0.54 14.14
N SER A 54 -1.63 -0.73 14.49
CA SER A 54 -0.53 -0.74 13.52
C SER A 54 -0.59 -1.92 12.56
N ASP A 55 -1.04 -3.09 13.01
CA ASP A 55 -1.24 -4.28 12.17
C ASP A 55 -2.37 -4.07 11.17
N GLN A 56 -3.50 -3.48 11.59
CA GLN A 56 -4.61 -3.12 10.72
C GLN A 56 -4.20 -2.08 9.67
N ILE A 57 -3.45 -1.06 10.06
CA ILE A 57 -2.89 -0.06 9.12
C ILE A 57 -2.00 -0.74 8.06
N LEU A 58 -1.11 -1.64 8.48
CA LEU A 58 -0.23 -2.35 7.55
C LEU A 58 -1.03 -3.30 6.64
N GLU A 59 -2.01 -4.00 7.19
CA GLU A 59 -2.96 -4.81 6.43
C GLU A 59 -3.64 -3.97 5.33
N GLY A 60 -4.14 -2.79 5.70
CA GLY A 60 -4.81 -1.85 4.81
C GLY A 60 -3.92 -1.31 3.70
N ILE A 61 -2.73 -0.82 4.04
CA ILE A 61 -1.74 -0.40 3.04
C ILE A 61 -1.47 -1.54 2.07
N GLY A 62 -1.26 -2.76 2.57
CA GLY A 62 -1.02 -3.93 1.73
C GLY A 62 -2.18 -4.26 0.78
N CYS A 63 -3.43 -4.09 1.22
CA CYS A 63 -4.61 -4.25 0.38
C CYS A 63 -4.71 -3.17 -0.70
N LEU A 64 -4.51 -1.90 -0.33
CA LEU A 64 -4.57 -0.76 -1.26
C LEU A 64 -3.51 -0.86 -2.37
N LEU A 65 -2.31 -1.36 -2.06
CA LEU A 65 -1.27 -1.56 -3.08
C LEU A 65 -1.65 -2.60 -4.15
N ARG A 66 -2.65 -3.46 -3.89
CA ARG A 66 -3.15 -4.42 -4.90
C ARG A 66 -4.06 -3.76 -5.94
N GLU A 67 -4.48 -2.52 -5.72
CA GLU A 67 -5.29 -1.76 -6.69
C GLU A 67 -4.48 -1.24 -7.89
N ARG A 68 -3.18 -1.55 -7.98
CA ARG A 68 -2.35 -1.18 -9.14
C ARG A 68 -2.99 -1.63 -10.45
N GLY A 69 -3.15 -0.71 -11.39
CA GLY A 69 -3.78 -0.96 -12.68
C GLY A 69 -5.32 -0.85 -12.67
N ASN A 70 -5.94 -0.59 -11.53
CA ASN A 70 -7.37 -0.28 -11.46
C ASN A 70 -7.63 1.17 -11.90
N VAL A 71 -7.80 1.36 -13.21
CA VAL A 71 -8.01 2.66 -13.86
C VAL A 71 -9.47 3.16 -13.78
N ARG A 72 -10.35 2.47 -13.05
CA ARG A 72 -11.73 2.94 -12.83
C ARG A 72 -11.71 4.25 -12.05
N THR A 73 -12.78 5.04 -12.15
CA THR A 73 -12.94 6.23 -11.31
C THR A 73 -13.00 5.84 -9.84
N GLY A 74 -12.08 6.37 -9.04
CA GLY A 74 -12.03 6.17 -7.60
C GLY A 74 -12.94 7.13 -6.83
N ILE A 75 -12.98 6.96 -5.52
CA ILE A 75 -13.70 7.85 -4.62
C ILE A 75 -13.00 9.22 -4.59
N PRO A 76 -13.71 10.33 -4.85
CA PRO A 76 -13.16 11.67 -4.73
C PRO A 76 -12.95 12.02 -3.24
N PHE A 77 -11.93 12.82 -2.94
CA PHE A 77 -11.73 13.36 -1.59
C PHE A 77 -12.47 14.70 -1.48
N ASP A 78 -13.36 14.81 -0.49
CA ASP A 78 -14.47 15.79 -0.39
C ASP A 78 -14.06 17.23 -0.02
N LYS A 79 -13.11 17.81 -0.75
CA LYS A 79 -12.82 19.25 -0.65
C LYS A 79 -13.33 19.95 -1.91
N PRO A 80 -14.44 20.72 -1.84
CA PRO A 80 -15.05 21.36 -3.00
C PRO A 80 -14.07 22.22 -3.82
N GLU A 81 -13.14 22.88 -3.15
CA GLU A 81 -12.07 23.68 -3.77
C GLU A 81 -11.14 22.83 -4.65
N GLN A 82 -10.86 21.59 -4.23
CA GLN A 82 -10.00 20.67 -4.96
C GLN A 82 -10.69 20.08 -6.19
N SER A 83 -12.02 19.89 -6.13
CA SER A 83 -12.81 19.32 -7.24
C SER A 83 -12.82 20.18 -8.51
N GLN A 84 -12.45 21.47 -8.40
CA GLN A 84 -12.40 22.40 -9.52
C GLN A 84 -11.05 22.41 -10.23
N ILE A 85 -9.97 21.97 -9.56
CA ILE A 85 -8.59 22.08 -10.04
C ILE A 85 -8.01 20.70 -10.33
N LEU A 86 -8.25 19.73 -9.45
CA LEU A 86 -7.66 18.40 -9.53
C LEU A 86 -8.52 17.48 -10.40
N PRO A 87 -7.90 16.61 -11.22
CA PRO A 87 -8.64 15.57 -11.91
C PRO A 87 -9.27 14.61 -10.90
N LYS A 88 -10.40 13.99 -11.28
CA LYS A 88 -10.92 12.86 -10.51
C LYS A 88 -9.89 11.73 -10.50
N PRO A 89 -9.53 11.18 -9.32
CA PRO A 89 -8.55 10.11 -9.26
C PRO A 89 -9.11 8.81 -9.84
N SER A 90 -8.24 7.98 -10.40
CA SER A 90 -8.54 6.56 -10.57
C SER A 90 -8.47 5.84 -9.21
N VAL A 91 -9.03 4.62 -9.12
CA VAL A 91 -8.97 3.80 -7.91
C VAL A 91 -7.54 3.58 -7.46
N GLU A 92 -6.62 3.32 -8.38
CA GLU A 92 -5.20 3.11 -8.04
C GLU A 92 -4.54 4.38 -7.45
N VAL A 93 -4.92 5.57 -7.93
CA VAL A 93 -4.43 6.84 -7.35
C VAL A 93 -5.05 7.10 -5.99
N ALA A 94 -6.36 6.88 -5.85
CA ALA A 94 -7.06 6.99 -4.58
C ALA A 94 -6.50 5.99 -3.55
N ALA A 95 -6.10 4.80 -3.97
CA ALA A 95 -5.48 3.77 -3.15
C ALA A 95 -4.13 4.21 -2.59
N LEU A 96 -3.24 4.75 -3.43
CA LEU A 96 -1.96 5.30 -2.96
C LEU A 96 -2.15 6.48 -1.99
N TYR A 97 -3.12 7.36 -2.29
CA TYR A 97 -3.41 8.51 -1.43
C TYR A 97 -3.96 8.06 -0.07
N TYR A 98 -4.91 7.12 -0.05
CA TYR A 98 -5.46 6.57 1.19
C TYR A 98 -4.40 5.79 1.99
N ALA A 99 -3.49 5.07 1.31
CA ALA A 99 -2.35 4.43 1.97
C ALA A 99 -1.44 5.46 2.66
N SER A 100 -1.25 6.65 2.07
CA SER A 100 -0.58 7.77 2.74
C SER A 100 -1.37 8.31 3.93
N ILE A 101 -2.70 8.44 3.85
CA ILE A 101 -3.53 8.84 5.00
C ILE A 101 -3.35 7.86 6.16
N LEU A 102 -3.44 6.54 5.90
CA LEU A 102 -3.22 5.53 6.93
C LEU A 102 -1.82 5.64 7.55
N TYR A 103 -0.81 5.90 6.73
CA TYR A 103 0.55 6.06 7.22
C TYR A 103 0.77 7.36 7.99
N TYR A 104 0.33 8.52 7.50
CA TYR A 104 0.56 9.81 8.16
C TYR A 104 -0.45 10.10 9.28
N GLY A 105 -1.59 9.39 9.30
CA GLY A 105 -2.70 9.60 10.22
C GLY A 105 -3.54 10.84 9.92
N ASN A 106 -3.34 11.47 8.77
CA ASN A 106 -4.09 12.64 8.30
C ASN A 106 -3.84 12.86 6.79
N ASP A 107 -4.55 13.82 6.20
CA ASP A 107 -4.46 14.21 4.78
C ASP A 107 -3.62 15.48 4.53
N ASN A 108 -2.99 16.06 5.56
CA ASN A 108 -2.22 17.32 5.44
C ASN A 108 -0.86 17.17 4.75
N PHE A 109 -0.53 15.99 4.24
CA PHE A 109 0.70 15.75 3.48
C PHE A 109 0.60 16.20 2.02
N ALA A 110 -0.62 16.53 1.54
CA ALA A 110 -0.89 16.84 0.15
C ALA A 110 -2.17 17.68 -0.01
N SER A 111 -2.24 18.43 -1.09
CA SER A 111 -3.41 19.16 -1.55
C SER A 111 -4.47 18.24 -2.17
N GLY A 112 -4.20 16.97 -2.46
CA GLY A 112 -5.21 16.01 -2.92
C GLY A 112 -4.62 14.79 -3.63
N PRO A 113 -5.47 13.89 -4.15
CA PRO A 113 -5.06 12.64 -4.81
C PRO A 113 -4.57 12.91 -6.24
N ALA A 114 -3.52 13.73 -6.37
CA ALA A 114 -2.91 14.12 -7.64
C ALA A 114 -1.38 14.03 -7.56
N LEU A 115 -0.80 13.18 -8.40
CA LEU A 115 0.63 13.02 -8.56
C LEU A 115 1.14 13.97 -9.65
N VAL A 116 2.28 14.62 -9.37
CA VAL A 116 3.06 15.42 -10.32
C VAL A 116 4.49 14.89 -10.41
N SER A 117 5.18 15.18 -11.50
CA SER A 117 6.61 14.88 -11.61
C SER A 117 7.47 15.85 -10.80
N LYS A 118 8.71 15.42 -10.53
CA LYS A 118 9.77 16.24 -9.94
C LYS A 118 11.02 16.21 -10.83
N PRO A 119 11.34 17.28 -11.58
CA PRO A 119 10.65 18.57 -11.64
C PRO A 119 9.27 18.50 -12.31
N ALA A 120 8.40 19.47 -12.03
CA ALA A 120 7.05 19.54 -12.57
C ALA A 120 7.04 19.65 -14.09
N GLU A 121 6.25 18.80 -14.73
CA GLU A 121 5.98 18.80 -16.17
C GLU A 121 4.63 19.50 -16.43
N PHE A 122 4.53 20.10 -17.61
CA PHE A 122 3.40 20.94 -17.98
C PHE A 122 2.89 20.59 -19.38
N ASP A 123 1.58 20.77 -19.58
CA ASP A 123 0.86 20.43 -20.79
C ASP A 123 0.31 21.65 -21.51
N GLY A 124 0.36 21.56 -22.85
CA GLY A 124 -0.23 22.55 -23.74
C GLY A 124 0.42 23.93 -23.69
N PRO A 125 -0.08 24.87 -24.52
CA PRO A 125 0.44 26.23 -24.59
C PRO A 125 0.20 27.03 -23.30
N LEU A 126 -0.80 26.66 -22.51
CA LEU A 126 -1.14 27.31 -21.23
C LEU A 126 -0.29 26.82 -20.06
N ARG A 127 0.62 25.86 -20.28
CA ARG A 127 1.49 25.27 -19.24
C ARG A 127 0.71 24.82 -18.01
N THR A 128 -0.33 24.04 -18.20
CA THR A 128 -1.08 23.43 -17.09
C THR A 128 -0.28 22.28 -16.50
N LEU A 129 -0.24 22.14 -15.18
CA LEU A 129 0.45 21.01 -14.54
C LEU A 129 -0.08 19.68 -15.08
N ARG A 130 0.82 18.77 -15.44
CA ARG A 130 0.44 17.40 -15.79
C ARG A 130 0.20 16.62 -14.50
N PHE A 131 -1.01 16.10 -14.33
CA PHE A 131 -1.39 15.29 -13.17
C PHE A 131 -1.60 13.83 -13.55
N ASN A 132 -1.30 12.92 -12.61
CA ASN A 132 -1.69 11.50 -12.67
C ASN A 132 -1.36 10.84 -14.01
N SER A 133 -0.23 11.19 -14.63
CA SER A 133 0.18 10.52 -15.86
C SER A 133 0.47 9.05 -15.59
N PRO A 134 0.27 8.13 -16.56
CA PRO A 134 0.54 6.71 -16.35
C PRO A 134 1.97 6.44 -15.87
N SER A 135 2.96 7.21 -16.34
CA SER A 135 4.35 7.07 -15.90
C SER A 135 4.56 7.56 -14.46
N TYR A 136 3.77 8.51 -13.97
CA TYR A 136 3.86 8.99 -12.58
C TYR A 136 3.27 7.99 -11.62
N ILE A 137 2.10 7.43 -11.99
CA ILE A 137 1.41 6.40 -11.22
C ILE A 137 2.32 5.17 -11.09
N GLU A 138 2.96 4.75 -12.19
CA GLU A 138 3.89 3.63 -12.18
C GLU A 138 5.07 3.84 -11.23
N LYS A 139 5.75 5.00 -11.33
CA LYS A 139 6.84 5.38 -10.42
C LYS A 139 6.40 5.42 -8.96
N ALA A 140 5.20 5.94 -8.71
CA ALA A 140 4.63 5.98 -7.37
C ALA A 140 4.42 4.55 -6.84
N TYR A 141 3.76 3.66 -7.59
CA TYR A 141 3.55 2.28 -7.16
C TYR A 141 4.85 1.51 -6.89
N GLU A 142 5.87 1.68 -7.73
CA GLU A 142 7.19 1.08 -7.49
C GLU A 142 7.82 1.58 -6.18
N SER A 143 7.72 2.89 -5.93
CA SER A 143 8.25 3.53 -4.73
C SER A 143 7.49 3.09 -3.48
N TYR A 144 6.15 3.09 -3.52
CA TYR A 144 5.31 2.61 -2.44
C TYR A 144 5.53 1.13 -2.12
N THR A 145 5.77 0.30 -3.13
CA THR A 145 6.04 -1.14 -2.90
C THR A 145 7.33 -1.32 -2.10
N LYS A 146 8.40 -0.60 -2.48
CA LYS A 146 9.69 -0.62 -1.76
C LYS A 146 9.53 -0.07 -0.34
N TRP A 147 8.92 1.10 -0.23
CA TRP A 147 8.64 1.74 1.05
C TRP A 147 7.81 0.84 1.96
N TYR A 148 6.77 0.19 1.47
CA TYR A 148 5.93 -0.69 2.27
C TYR A 148 6.70 -1.89 2.82
N CYS A 149 7.63 -2.46 2.03
CA CYS A 149 8.56 -3.48 2.52
C CYS A 149 9.43 -2.96 3.68
N ASP A 150 9.92 -1.72 3.58
CA ASP A 150 10.68 -1.09 4.67
C ASP A 150 9.83 -0.82 5.91
N VAL A 151 8.61 -0.30 5.73
CA VAL A 151 7.67 -0.09 6.85
C VAL A 151 7.34 -1.41 7.54
N LYS A 152 7.07 -2.48 6.79
CA LYS A 152 6.83 -3.82 7.36
C LYS A 152 8.03 -4.35 8.15
N ARG A 153 9.24 -4.10 7.65
CA ARG A 153 10.49 -4.55 8.29
C ARG A 153 10.80 -3.78 9.57
N LEU A 154 10.58 -2.47 9.58
CA LEU A 154 10.88 -1.59 10.72
C LEU A 154 9.75 -1.52 11.75
N GLY A 155 8.51 -1.74 11.30
CA GLY A 155 7.30 -1.42 12.05
C GLY A 155 6.85 0.03 11.84
N LEU A 156 5.54 0.24 11.90
CA LEU A 156 4.90 1.52 11.59
C LEU A 156 5.42 2.69 12.45
N ALA A 157 5.55 2.48 13.77
CA ALA A 157 6.00 3.51 14.70
C ALA A 157 7.43 3.98 14.37
N LYS A 158 8.35 3.04 14.10
CA LYS A 158 9.73 3.36 13.77
C LYS A 158 9.85 4.02 12.41
N ALA A 159 9.12 3.51 11.42
CA ALA A 159 9.07 4.13 10.08
C ALA A 159 8.60 5.59 10.15
N ARG A 160 7.56 5.88 10.94
CA ARG A 160 7.06 7.26 11.16
C ARG A 160 8.11 8.13 11.85
N GLN A 161 8.81 7.61 12.85
CA GLN A 161 9.91 8.32 13.53
C GLN A 161 11.03 8.69 12.55
N GLU A 162 11.36 7.77 11.63
CA GLU A 162 12.37 7.98 10.58
C GLU A 162 11.85 8.81 9.40
N LYS A 163 10.57 9.20 9.42
CA LYS A 163 9.92 9.99 8.37
C LYS A 163 10.06 9.35 6.99
N LEU A 164 9.88 8.03 6.89
CA LEU A 164 9.97 7.33 5.62
C LEU A 164 8.87 7.83 4.67
N ASN A 165 9.28 8.55 3.63
CA ASN A 165 8.37 9.07 2.62
C ASN A 165 8.15 8.01 1.52
N PRO A 166 6.90 7.59 1.24
CA PRO A 166 6.60 6.58 0.22
C PRO A 166 7.01 6.99 -1.20
N LEU A 167 7.19 8.29 -1.47
CA LEU A 167 7.63 8.83 -2.75
C LEU A 167 9.09 9.30 -2.76
N ALA A 168 9.87 8.98 -1.71
CA ALA A 168 11.29 9.35 -1.66
C ALA A 168 12.06 8.84 -2.88
N ASN A 169 12.75 9.75 -3.57
CA ASN A 169 13.56 9.46 -4.77
C ASN A 169 12.79 8.83 -5.95
N SER A 170 11.46 8.92 -5.96
CA SER A 170 10.63 8.36 -7.04
C SER A 170 10.59 9.26 -8.29
N GLY A 171 10.99 10.53 -8.17
CA GLY A 171 10.83 11.53 -9.22
C GLY A 171 9.38 11.99 -9.41
N VAL A 172 8.49 11.65 -8.48
CA VAL A 172 7.12 12.17 -8.39
C VAL A 172 6.82 12.59 -6.96
N GLU A 173 5.82 13.46 -6.78
CA GLU A 173 5.32 13.87 -5.48
C GLU A 173 3.80 14.10 -5.53
N TRP A 174 3.18 14.13 -4.37
CA TRP A 174 1.81 14.60 -4.25
C TRP A 174 1.76 16.11 -4.46
N TYR A 175 0.75 16.59 -5.19
CA TYR A 175 0.41 18.01 -5.30
C TYR A 175 -0.10 18.57 -3.97
#